data_AF-A0A9P6ISU7-F1
#
_entry.id   AF-A0A9P6ISU7-F1
#
_cell.length_a   1.000
_cell.length_b   1.000
_cell.length_c   1.000
_cell.angle_alpha   90.00
_cell.angle_beta   90.00
_cell.angle_gamma   90.00
#
_symmetry.space_group_name_H-M   'P 1'
#
loop_
_entity.id
_entity.type
_entity.pdbx_description
1 polymer ?
#
loop_
_entity_poly.entity_id
_entity_poly.type
_entity_poly.pdbx_seq_one_letter_code
_entity_poly.pdbx_strand_id
1 'polypeptide(L)' 'MFLKLPKQNVETMIKKDQDTLDTEISEIRQVMKEKVVELEKLEGGDGSKSRAFQLKAMTK' A
#
# COMPACT_ATOMS: atom_id res chain seq x y z
N MET A 1 15.49 25.79 13.73
CA MET A 1 15.29 26.81 12.67
C MET A 1 13.88 26.63 12.12
N PHE A 2 12.97 27.58 12.31
CA PHE A 2 11.59 27.49 11.82
C PHE A 2 11.47 28.30 10.52
N LEU A 3 11.44 27.61 9.39
CA LEU A 3 11.20 28.22 8.08
C LEU A 3 9.71 28.50 7.93
N LYS A 4 9.34 29.77 7.83
CA LYS A 4 7.95 30.19 7.61
C LYS A 4 7.59 29.97 6.13
N LEU A 5 7.10 28.78 5.83
CA LEU A 5 6.58 28.44 4.50
C LEU A 5 5.16 29.00 4.33
N PRO A 6 4.79 29.51 3.14
CA PRO A 6 3.42 29.94 2.85
C PRO A 6 2.44 28.78 3.09
N LYS A 7 1.38 29.02 3.88
CA LYS A 7 0.45 27.95 4.33
C LYS A 7 -0.14 27.12 3.19
N GLN A 8 -0.48 27.74 2.07
CA GLN A 8 -1.00 27.06 0.87
C GLN A 8 0.02 26.08 0.27
N ASN A 9 1.30 26.44 0.24
CA ASN A 9 2.34 25.57 -0.30
C ASN A 9 2.58 24.36 0.61
N VAL A 10 2.48 24.54 1.93
CA VAL A 10 2.65 23.46 2.90
C VAL A 10 1.50 22.46 2.82
N GLU A 11 0.25 22.91 2.70
CA GLU A 11 -0.90 22.01 2.59
C GLU A 11 -0.83 21.15 1.31
N THR A 12 -0.47 21.75 0.17
CA THR A 12 -0.29 21.01 -1.08
C THR A 12 0.85 20.00 -0.99
N MET A 13 1.97 20.37 -0.35
CA MET A 13 3.10 19.46 -0.13
C MET A 13 2.68 18.27 0.75
N ILE A 14 2.00 18.53 1.88
CA ILE A 14 1.53 17.46 2.78
C ILE A 14 0.56 16.52 2.07
N LYS A 15 -0.39 17.05 1.29
CA LYS A 15 -1.34 16.22 0.53
C LYS A 15 -0.62 15.37 -0.51
N LYS A 16 0.31 15.95 -1.26
CA LYS A 16 1.12 15.20 -2.23
C LYS A 16 1.94 14.10 -1.56
N ASP A 17 2.52 14.37 -0.40
CA ASP A 17 3.28 13.39 0.36
C ASP A 17 2.36 12.25 0.86
N GLN A 18 1.14 12.56 1.31
CA GLN A 18 0.14 11.57 1.67
C GLN A 18 -0.25 10.68 0.48
N ASP A 19 -0.56 11.28 -0.68
CA ASP A 19 -0.90 10.54 -1.89
C ASP A 19 0.26 9.64 -2.35
N THR A 20 1.50 10.13 -2.21
CA THR A 20 2.71 9.37 -2.53
C THR A 20 2.86 8.17 -1.61
N LEU A 21 2.72 8.37 -0.30
CA LEU A 21 2.77 7.30 0.69
C LEU A 21 1.67 6.25 0.47
N ASP A 22 0.45 6.68 0.16
CA ASP A 22 -0.66 5.75 -0.11
C ASP A 22 -0.40 4.90 -1.37
N THR A 23 0.24 5.48 -2.37
CA THR A 23 0.66 4.77 -3.60
C THR A 23 1.73 3.74 -3.27
N GLU A 24 2.79 4.13 -2.57
CA GLU A 24 3.88 3.22 -2.18
C GLU A 24 3.38 2.07 -1.28
N ILE A 25 2.50 2.37 -0.32
CA ILE A 25 1.88 1.35 0.53
C ILE A 25 1.08 0.35 -0.31
N SER A 26 0.37 0.85 -1.32
CA SER A 26 -0.43 0.01 -2.22
C SER A 26 0.45 -0.90 -3.07
N GLU A 27 1.56 -0.38 -3.60
CA GLU A 27 2.55 -1.16 -4.36
C GLU A 27 3.22 -2.23 -3.50
N ILE A 28 3.69 -1.87 -2.30
CA ILE A 28 4.30 -2.83 -1.37
C ILE A 28 3.32 -3.96 -1.02
N ARG A 29 2.06 -3.62 -0.74
CA ARG A 29 1.03 -4.62 -0.48
C ARG A 29 0.79 -5.54 -1.68
N GLN A 30 0.81 -5.00 -2.89
CA GLN A 30 0.63 -5.79 -4.11
C GLN A 30 1.76 -6.81 -4.28
N VAL A 31 3.02 -6.36 -4.16
CA VAL A 31 4.20 -7.23 -4.24
C VAL A 31 4.17 -8.32 -3.16
N MET A 32 3.81 -7.95 -1.93
CA MET A 32 3.69 -8.90 -0.82
C MET A 32 2.64 -9.99 -1.12
N LYS A 33 1.48 -9.61 -1.66
CA LYS A 33 0.42 -10.56 -2.04
C LYS A 33 0.92 -11.56 -3.08
N GLU A 34 1.60 -11.07 -4.11
CA GLU A 34 2.16 -11.93 -5.17
C GLU A 34 3.16 -12.93 -4.59
N LYS A 35 4.04 -12.49 -3.69
CA LYS A 35 5.02 -13.37 -3.04
C LYS A 35 4.37 -14.42 -2.13
N VAL A 36 3.34 -14.06 -1.38
CA VAL A 36 2.60 -15.03 -0.55
C VAL A 36 1.90 -16.10 -1.40
N VAL A 37 1.30 -15.70 -2.52
CA VAL A 37 0.68 -16.65 -3.47
C VAL A 37 1.74 -17.57 -4.08
N GLU A 38 2.89 -17.01 -4.46
CA GLU A 38 4.01 -17.78 -5.02
C GLU A 38 4.54 -18.82 -4.02
N LEU A 39 4.74 -18.43 -2.76
CA LEU A 39 5.17 -19.34 -1.69
C LEU A 39 4.14 -20.45 -1.42
N GLU A 40 2.86 -20.13 -1.34
CA GLU A 40 1.81 -21.14 -1.11
C GLU A 40 1.78 -22.19 -2.24
N LYS A 41 1.98 -21.76 -3.49
CA LYS A 41 2.07 -22.68 -4.63
C LYS A 41 3.29 -23.59 -4.53
N LEU A 42 4.44 -23.04 -4.13
CA LEU A 42 5.68 -23.82 -3.95
C LEU A 42 5.56 -24.83 -2.80
N GLU A 43 4.81 -24.51 -1.76
CA GLU A 43 4.49 -25.41 -0.64
C GLU A 43 3.44 -26.49 -1.00
N GLY A 44 2.92 -26.49 -2.24
CA GLY A 44 1.90 -27.45 -2.70
C GLY A 44 0.49 -27.14 -2.20
N GLY A 45 0.25 -25.91 -1.72
CA GLY A 45 -1.08 -25.44 -1.33
C GLY A 45 -1.99 -25.19 -2.54
N ASP A 46 -3.30 -25.27 -2.31
CA ASP A 46 -4.34 -25.07 -3.32
C ASP A 46 -4.71 -23.58 -3.56
N GLY A 47 -3.96 -22.65 -2.97
CA GLY A 47 -4.25 -21.21 -3.03
C GLY A 47 -5.42 -20.77 -2.12
N SER A 48 -5.93 -21.64 -1.25
CA SER A 48 -7.02 -21.30 -0.32
C SER A 48 -6.60 -20.29 0.75
N LYS A 49 -5.35 -20.32 1.22
CA LYS A 49 -4.88 -19.41 2.27
C LYS A 49 -4.54 -18.02 1.71
N SER A 50 -4.04 -17.94 0.49
CA SER A 50 -3.75 -16.68 -0.20
C SER A 50 -4.99 -15.94 -0.69
N ARG A 51 -6.14 -16.62 -0.85
CA ARG A 51 -7.42 -15.98 -1.21
C ARG A 51 -7.86 -14.89 -0.23
N ALA A 52 -7.56 -15.04 1.07
CA ALA A 52 -7.86 -14.02 2.08
C ALA A 52 -7.10 -12.70 1.84
N PHE A 53 -5.89 -12.78 1.27
CA PHE A 53 -5.07 -11.61 0.96
C PHE A 53 -5.53 -10.88 -0.32
N GLN A 54 -6.36 -11.52 -1.16
CA GLN A 54 -6.92 -10.92 -2.37
C GLN A 54 -8.14 -10.03 -2.09
N LEU A 55 -8.70 -10.09 -0.88
CA LEU A 55 -9.82 -9.25 -0.49
C LEU A 55 -9.40 -7.78 -0.50
N LYS A 56 -10.17 -6.94 -1.19
CA LYS A 56 -10.04 -5.47 -1.09
C LYS A 56 -10.72 -5.01 0.20
N ALA A 57 -10.13 -4.02 0.86
CA ALA A 57 -10.78 -3.37 1.99
C ALA A 57 -12.13 -2.81 1.51
N MET A 58 -13.21 -3.12 2.22
CA MET A 58 -14.50 -2.47 1.96
C MET A 58 -14.41 -1.03 2.46
N THR A 59 -14.04 -0.10 1.59
CA THR A 59 -14.20 1.33 1.84
C THR A 59 -15.69 1.67 1.85
N LYS A 60 -16.15 2.26 2.95
CA LYS A 60 -17.51 2.77 3.15
C LYS A 60 -17.65 4.17 2.58
#